data_AF-A0A1A2XF54-F1
#
_entry.id   AF-A0A1A2XF54-F1
#
_cell.length_a   1.000
_cell.length_b   1.000
_cell.length_c   1.000
_cell.angle_alpha   90.00
_cell.angle_beta   90.00
_cell.angle_gamma   90.00
#
_symmetry.space_group_name_H-M   'P 1'
#
loop_
_entity.id
_entity.type
_entity.pdbx_description
1 polymer ?
#
loop_
_entity_poly.entity_id
_entity_poly.type
_entity_poly.pdbx_seq_one_letter_code
_entity_poly.pdbx_strand_id
1 'polypeptide(L)'
;MSLIHYNTPMIEAAVAEIAHAASQTEANHQHSLQIVNSSAENFGGQGSEAFQEVIAQINHAYAQSQEAIQRASVALGQANEGMTQGDMTSRAQYI
;
A
#
# COMPACT_ATOMS: atom_id res chain seq x y z
N MET A 1 -14.51 26.92 -19.28
CA MET A 1 -13.97 25.56 -19.34
C MET A 1 -12.74 25.51 -18.45
N SER A 2 -12.78 24.73 -17.38
CA SER A 2 -11.61 24.52 -16.51
C SER A 2 -10.63 23.62 -17.26
N LEU A 3 -9.43 24.12 -17.59
CA LEU A 3 -8.35 23.29 -18.09
C LEU A 3 -7.99 22.32 -16.95
N ILE A 4 -8.32 21.04 -17.11
CA ILE A 4 -7.84 20.05 -16.17
C ILE A 4 -6.36 19.84 -16.52
N HIS A 5 -5.47 20.39 -15.70
CA HIS A 5 -4.03 20.17 -15.81
C HIS A 5 -3.71 18.80 -15.23
N TYR A 6 -3.47 17.83 -16.10
CA TYR A 6 -3.13 16.47 -15.72
C TYR A 6 -1.60 16.32 -15.67
N ASN A 7 -1.03 16.07 -14.49
CA ASN A 7 0.42 15.94 -14.30
C ASN A 7 0.83 14.45 -14.33
N THR A 8 0.69 13.81 -15.48
CA THR A 8 0.96 12.38 -15.75
C THR A 8 2.25 11.81 -15.12
N PRO A 9 3.42 12.48 -15.15
CA PRO A 9 4.63 11.96 -14.51
C PRO A 9 4.54 11.83 -12.98
N MET A 10 3.68 12.61 -12.31
CA MET A 10 3.47 12.46 -10.87
C MET A 10 2.71 11.19 -10.50
N ILE A 11 1.81 10.72 -11.37
CA ILE A 11 1.05 9.47 -11.12
C ILE A 11 1.98 8.27 -11.26
N GLU A 12 2.83 8.24 -12.28
CA GLU A 12 3.79 7.16 -12.47
C GLU A 12 4.79 7.07 -11.31
N ALA A 13 5.29 8.23 -10.83
CA ALA A 13 6.11 8.29 -9.63
C ALA A 13 5.35 7.77 -8.39
N ALA A 14 4.10 8.18 -8.20
CA ALA A 14 3.29 7.71 -7.07
C ALA A 14 3.01 6.20 -7.12
N VAL A 15 2.82 5.60 -8.30
CA VAL A 15 2.69 4.15 -8.45
C VAL A 15 3.97 3.42 -8.03
N ALA A 16 5.14 3.93 -8.43
CA ALA A 16 6.42 3.37 -8.03
C ALA A 16 6.65 3.48 -6.50
N GLU A 17 6.28 4.62 -5.90
CA GLU A 17 6.35 4.82 -4.45
C GLU A 17 5.44 3.85 -3.68
N ILE A 18 4.22 3.61 -4.17
CA ILE A 18 3.32 2.63 -3.56
C ILE A 18 3.89 1.20 -3.65
N ALA A 19 4.46 0.83 -4.80
CA ALA A 19 5.11 -0.48 -4.95
C ALA A 19 6.28 -0.64 -3.97
N HIS A 20 7.09 0.40 -3.79
CA HIS A 20 8.17 0.41 -2.81
C HIS A 20 7.64 0.31 -1.38
N ALA A 21 6.59 1.07 -1.04
CA ALA A 21 5.94 1.00 0.27
C ALA A 21 5.37 -0.40 0.56
N ALA A 22 4.81 -1.08 -0.46
CA ALA A 22 4.32 -2.45 -0.34
C ALA A 22 5.45 -3.42 0.02
N SER A 23 6.56 -3.35 -0.72
CA SER A 23 7.74 -4.18 -0.47
C SER A 23 8.33 -3.93 0.93
N GLN A 24 8.41 -2.66 1.35
CA GLN A 24 8.93 -2.32 2.67
C GLN A 24 8.00 -2.79 3.79
N THR A 25 6.69 -2.71 3.58
CA THR A 25 5.67 -3.18 4.54
C THR A 25 5.79 -4.70 4.74
N GLU A 26 5.98 -5.47 3.67
CA GLU A 26 6.23 -6.91 3.74
C GLU A 26 7.51 -7.23 4.51
N ALA A 27 8.63 -6.57 4.16
CA ALA A 27 9.90 -6.77 4.83
C ALA A 27 9.80 -6.45 6.33
N ASN A 28 9.11 -5.37 6.69
CA ASN A 28 8.91 -4.97 8.08
C ASN A 28 8.05 -5.96 8.86
N HIS A 29 7.02 -6.53 8.23
CA HIS A 29 6.19 -7.57 8.85
C HIS A 29 7.00 -8.82 9.16
N GLN A 30 7.74 -9.33 8.18
CA GLN A 30 8.62 -10.49 8.37
C GLN A 30 9.66 -10.24 9.46
N HIS A 31 10.30 -9.06 9.46
CA HIS A 31 11.28 -8.70 10.47
C HIS A 31 10.65 -8.58 11.87
N SER A 32 9.46 -8.00 11.97
CA SER A 32 8.73 -7.86 13.24
C SER A 32 8.35 -9.23 13.82
N LEU A 33 7.86 -10.16 12.98
CA LEU A 33 7.61 -11.54 13.38
C LEU A 33 8.89 -12.23 13.82
N GLN A 34 10.01 -12.02 13.13
CA GLN A 34 11.29 -12.62 13.52
C GLN A 34 11.77 -12.12 14.89
N ILE A 35 11.66 -10.81 15.16
CA ILE A 35 12.01 -10.21 16.45
C ILE A 35 11.17 -10.83 17.56
N VAL A 36 9.84 -10.89 17.40
CA VAL A 36 8.95 -11.45 18.42
C VAL A 36 9.22 -12.93 18.64
N ASN A 37 9.39 -13.71 17.58
CA ASN A 37 9.76 -15.13 17.67
C ASN A 37 11.08 -15.35 18.41
N SER A 38 12.10 -14.53 18.12
CA SER A 38 13.40 -14.60 18.81
C SER A 38 13.33 -14.16 20.27
N SER A 39 12.33 -13.34 20.62
CA SER A 39 12.09 -12.81 21.96
C SER A 39 10.97 -13.56 22.69
N ALA A 40 10.57 -14.75 22.22
CA ALA A 40 9.41 -15.46 22.75
C ALA A 40 9.50 -15.73 24.27
N GLU A 41 10.71 -15.97 24.78
CA GLU A 41 10.95 -16.18 26.21
C GLU A 41 10.55 -14.95 27.06
N ASN A 42 10.73 -13.73 26.52
CA ASN A 42 10.33 -12.49 27.21
C ASN A 42 8.81 -12.34 27.35
N PHE A 43 8.05 -13.08 26.55
CA PHE A 43 6.59 -13.10 26.59
C PHE A 43 6.05 -14.31 27.36
N GLY A 44 6.90 -15.13 27.99
CA GLY A 44 6.48 -16.37 28.65
C GLY A 44 6.45 -17.60 27.74
N GLY A 45 7.15 -17.54 26.60
CA GLY A 45 7.26 -18.61 25.61
C GLY A 45 6.27 -18.46 24.46
N GLN A 46 6.50 -19.20 23.36
CA GLN A 46 5.67 -19.12 22.14
C GLN A 46 4.20 -19.55 22.36
N GLY A 47 3.94 -20.34 23.40
CA GLY A 47 2.60 -20.78 23.76
C GLY A 47 1.83 -19.80 24.65
N SER A 48 2.45 -18.73 25.12
CA SER A 48 1.80 -17.79 26.03
C SER A 48 0.76 -16.93 25.32
N GLU A 49 -0.26 -16.49 26.07
CA GLU A 49 -1.27 -15.56 25.55
C GLU A 49 -0.62 -14.23 25.13
N ALA A 50 0.34 -13.73 25.90
CA ALA A 50 1.04 -12.48 25.59
C ALA A 50 1.81 -12.55 24.26
N PHE A 51 2.45 -13.69 23.97
CA PHE A 51 3.13 -13.89 22.68
C PHE A 51 2.12 -13.92 21.52
N GLN A 52 1.03 -14.68 21.68
CA GLN A 52 -0.02 -14.79 20.67
C GLN A 52 -0.70 -13.44 20.41
N GLU A 53 -0.93 -12.64 21.45
CA GLU A 53 -1.52 -11.31 21.34
C GLU A 53 -0.63 -10.37 20.52
N VAL A 54 0.69 -10.36 20.78
CA VAL A 54 1.63 -9.52 20.02
C VAL A 54 1.70 -9.95 18.55
N ILE A 55 1.72 -11.26 18.28
CA ILE A 55 1.67 -11.77 16.90
C ILE A 55 0.36 -11.34 16.20
N ALA A 56 -0.77 -11.43 16.90
CA ALA A 56 -2.06 -11.00 16.38
C ALA A 56 -2.07 -9.49 16.07
N GLN A 57 -1.52 -8.66 16.95
CA GLN A 57 -1.39 -7.21 16.73
C GLN A 57 -0.52 -6.89 15.51
N ILE A 58 0.63 -7.56 15.35
CA ILE A 58 1.51 -7.40 14.19
C ILE A 58 0.76 -7.75 12.89
N ASN A 59 0.08 -8.89 12.87
CA ASN A 59 -0.68 -9.32 11.71
C ASN A 59 -1.84 -8.37 11.39
N HIS A 60 -2.51 -7.84 12.40
CA HIS A 60 -3.58 -6.87 12.22
C HIS A 60 -3.06 -5.55 11.62
N ALA A 61 -1.96 -5.00 12.15
CA ALA A 61 -1.35 -3.78 11.64
C ALA A 61 -0.83 -3.95 10.20
N TYR A 62 -0.26 -5.12 9.88
CA TYR A 62 0.14 -5.47 8.52
C TYR A 62 -1.06 -5.51 7.57
N ALA A 63 -2.15 -6.18 7.95
CA ALA A 63 -3.37 -6.25 7.15
C ALA A 63 -3.96 -4.86 6.86
N GLN A 64 -4.01 -3.98 7.87
CA GLN A 64 -4.46 -2.59 7.68
C GLN A 64 -3.57 -1.81 6.70
N SER A 65 -2.25 -2.02 6.78
CA SER A 65 -1.27 -1.37 5.89
C SER A 65 -1.40 -1.86 4.45
N GLN A 66 -1.55 -3.17 4.25
CA GLN A 66 -1.84 -3.82 2.97
C GLN A 66 -3.16 -3.33 2.34
N GLU A 67 -4.18 -3.09 3.15
CA GLU A 67 -5.45 -2.57 2.66
C GLU A 67 -5.32 -1.10 2.22
N ALA A 68 -4.59 -0.27 2.97
CA ALA A 68 -4.35 1.14 2.64
C ALA A 68 -3.54 1.30 1.35
N ILE A 69 -2.33 0.74 1.33
CA ILE A 69 -1.90 -0.20 0.31
C ILE A 69 -2.66 -0.22 -1.03
N GLN A 70 -3.49 -1.25 -1.11
CA GLN A 70 -4.29 -1.62 -2.25
C GLN A 70 -5.31 -0.56 -2.63
N ARG A 71 -5.93 0.12 -1.65
CA ARG A 71 -6.85 1.24 -1.92
C ARG A 71 -6.14 2.38 -2.66
N ALA A 72 -4.92 2.72 -2.27
CA ALA A 72 -4.14 3.75 -2.93
C ALA A 72 -3.77 3.34 -4.37
N SER A 73 -3.36 2.08 -4.58
CA SER A 73 -3.11 1.54 -5.92
C SER A 73 -4.35 1.61 -6.82
N VAL A 74 -5.52 1.23 -6.32
CA VAL A 74 -6.79 1.30 -7.07
C VAL A 74 -7.14 2.74 -7.42
N ALA A 75 -7.01 3.67 -6.48
CA ALA A 75 -7.31 5.08 -6.72
C ALA A 75 -6.39 5.69 -7.79
N LEU A 76 -5.08 5.36 -7.77
CA LEU A 76 -4.15 5.81 -8.81
C LEU A 76 -4.45 5.16 -10.17
N GLY A 77 -4.79 3.86 -10.20
CA GLY A 77 -5.19 3.18 -11.43
C GLY A 77 -6.43 3.83 -12.07
N GLN A 78 -7.45 4.09 -11.27
CA GLN A 78 -8.66 4.80 -11.72
C GLN A 78 -8.37 6.23 -12.20
N ALA A 79 -7.47 6.95 -11.52
CA ALA A 79 -7.04 8.27 -11.95
C ALA A 79 -6.34 8.21 -13.32
N ASN A 80 -5.50 7.21 -13.56
CA ASN A 80 -4.81 7.01 -14.83
C ASN A 80 -5.75 6.61 -15.97
N GLU A 81 -6.74 5.74 -15.71
CA GLU A 81 -7.77 5.35 -16.67
C GLU A 81 -8.69 6.54 -17.04
N GLY A 82 -9.13 7.31 -16.03
CA GLY A 82 -9.92 8.53 -16.24
C GLY A 82 -9.17 9.59 -17.05
N MET A 83 -7.86 9.75 -16.83
CA MET A 83 -6.99 10.59 -17.65
C MET A 83 -6.98 10.14 -19.10
N THR A 84 -6.75 8.85 -19.36
CA THR A 84 -6.66 8.29 -20.72
C THR A 84 -7.97 8.50 -21.50
N GLN A 85 -9.13 8.32 -20.85
CA GLN A 85 -10.43 8.58 -21.48
C GLN A 85 -10.70 10.07 -21.72
N GLY A 86 -10.34 10.94 -20.77
CA GLY A 86 -10.46 12.39 -20.91
C GLY A 86 -9.64 12.94 -22.08
N ASP A 87 -8.42 12.44 -22.25
CA ASP A 87 -7.53 12.82 -23.37
C ASP A 87 -8.08 12.36 -24.73
N MET A 88 -8.59 11.13 -24.83
CA MET A 88 -9.23 10.65 -26.07
C MET A 88 -10.46 11.47 -26.44
N THR A 89 -11.29 11.83 -25.45
CA THR A 89 -12.51 12.61 -25.67
C THR A 89 -12.19 14.05 -26.06
N SER A 90 -11.15 14.64 -25.46
CA SER A 90 -10.68 15.99 -25.79
C SER A 90 -10.06 16.02 -27.20
N ARG A 91 -9.24 15.03 -27.57
CA ARG A 91 -8.69 14.91 -28.93
C ARG A 91 -9.78 14.76 -29.99
N ALA A 92 -10.86 14.04 -29.71
CA ALA A 92 -11.99 13.87 -30.62
C ALA A 92 -12.81 15.16 -30.85
N GLN A 93 -12.70 16.16 -29.96
CA GLN A 93 -13.40 17.45 -30.12
C GLN A 93 -12.64 18.47 -30.98
N TYR A 94 -11.37 18.19 -31.32
CA TYR A 94 -10.53 19.07 -32.13
C TYR A 94 -10.26 18.54 -33.55
N ILE A 95 -10.94 17.45 -33.96
CA ILE A 95 -10.96 16.90 -35.32
C ILE A 95 -12.36 17.08 -35.90
#